data_AF-A0A5C5WAX4-F1
#
_entry.id   AF-A0A5C5WAX4-F1
#
_cell.length_a   1.000
_cell.length_b   1.000
_cell.length_c   1.000
_cell.angle_alpha   90.00
_cell.angle_beta   90.00
_cell.angle_gamma   90.00
#
_symmetry.space_group_name_H-M   'P 1'
#
loop_
_entity.id
_entity.type
_entity.pdbx_description
1 polymer ?
#
loop_
_entity_poly.entity_id
_entity_poly.type
_entity_poly.pdbx_seq_one_letter_code
_entity_poly.pdbx_strand_id
1 'polypeptide(L)'
;MNTTLITLDQDEAKRKLKAYRSRMHKDAEEEYQRLVEVYIYNAAADGYPLIHLSDVINEGGFDQEGRPRLAIARADRKEVECRPGPGHTLLFDCRKSKRFNSGLVRRIEVRPEFHIGWFRSYAMVPMVPADVRPTKGQLRDWFILWEVDEWYEWPREMAPPTDPFLLKHVVGEFYAVLAEWDLTELEKAVMAEFRNR
;
A
#
# COMPACT_ATOMS: atom_id res chain seq x y z
N MET A 1 2.98 11.55 -6.97
CA MET A 1 2.91 10.19 -7.57
C MET A 1 1.71 10.05 -8.53
N ASN A 2 1.91 9.68 -9.80
CA ASN A 2 0.82 9.44 -10.76
C ASN A 2 0.28 8.00 -10.62
N THR A 3 -0.93 7.86 -10.09
CA THR A 3 -1.55 6.54 -9.87
C THR A 3 -2.97 6.51 -10.41
N THR A 4 -3.38 5.40 -11.03
CA THR A 4 -4.77 5.20 -11.46
C THR A 4 -5.68 5.10 -10.24
N LEU A 5 -6.42 6.17 -9.98
CA LEU A 5 -7.44 6.22 -8.92
C LEU A 5 -8.79 5.77 -9.47
N ILE A 6 -9.40 4.79 -8.81
CA ILE A 6 -10.78 4.39 -9.06
C ILE A 6 -11.68 5.31 -8.23
N THR A 7 -12.28 6.30 -8.90
CA THR A 7 -13.27 7.18 -8.30
C THR A 7 -14.67 6.67 -8.62
N LEU A 8 -15.50 6.50 -7.59
CA LEU A 8 -16.91 6.18 -7.73
C LEU A 8 -17.74 7.31 -7.15
N ASP A 9 -18.83 7.69 -7.81
CA ASP A 9 -19.76 8.67 -7.28
C ASP A 9 -20.29 8.23 -5.91
N GLN A 10 -20.23 9.13 -4.93
CA GLN A 10 -20.53 8.80 -3.54
C GLN A 10 -21.99 8.37 -3.34
N ASP A 11 -22.93 9.00 -4.06
CA ASP A 11 -24.35 8.70 -3.97
C ASP A 11 -24.70 7.41 -4.70
N GLU A 12 -24.04 7.13 -5.82
CA GLU A 12 -24.09 5.83 -6.47
C GLU A 12 -23.57 4.71 -5.56
N ALA A 13 -22.42 4.91 -4.90
CA ALA A 13 -21.85 3.95 -3.98
C ALA A 13 -22.80 3.64 -2.81
N LYS A 14 -23.39 4.68 -2.19
CA LYS A 14 -24.39 4.54 -1.12
C LYS A 14 -25.64 3.77 -1.57
N ARG A 15 -26.15 4.06 -2.78
CA ARG A 15 -27.31 3.37 -3.35
C ARG A 15 -27.03 1.89 -3.60
N LYS A 16 -25.90 1.58 -4.23
CA LYS A 16 -25.47 0.19 -4.49
C LYS A 16 -25.26 -0.59 -3.20
N LEU A 17 -24.58 0.01 -2.22
CA LEU A 17 -24.37 -0.57 -0.90
C LEU A 17 -25.70 -0.90 -0.18
N LYS A 18 -26.68 0.02 -0.23
CA LYS A 18 -28.00 -0.20 0.36
C LYS A 18 -28.74 -1.35 -0.33
N ALA A 19 -28.75 -1.37 -1.67
CA ALA A 19 -29.34 -2.46 -2.45
C ALA A 19 -28.68 -3.80 -2.10
N TYR A 20 -27.37 -3.78 -1.88
CA TYR A 20 -26.60 -4.97 -1.54
C TYR A 20 -26.98 -5.57 -0.20
N ARG A 21 -26.95 -4.75 0.86
CA ARG A 21 -27.30 -5.14 2.22
C ARG A 21 -28.74 -5.68 2.28
N SER A 22 -29.64 -5.17 1.44
CA SER A 22 -31.02 -5.64 1.37
C SER A 22 -31.20 -7.05 0.77
N ARG A 23 -30.23 -7.54 -0.01
CA ARG A 23 -30.27 -8.84 -0.72
C ARG A 23 -29.42 -9.93 -0.05
N MET A 24 -28.79 -9.65 1.08
CA MET A 24 -27.74 -10.46 1.70
C MET A 24 -28.22 -11.77 2.39
N HIS A 25 -29.32 -12.39 1.92
CA HIS A 25 -29.82 -13.65 2.47
C HIS A 25 -29.63 -14.86 1.53
N LYS A 26 -28.98 -15.90 2.10
CA LYS A 26 -29.15 -17.37 1.93
C LYS A 26 -28.13 -18.28 1.21
N ASP A 27 -27.25 -17.85 0.30
CA ASP A 27 -26.28 -18.80 -0.31
C ASP A 27 -24.83 -18.29 -0.25
N ALA A 28 -23.95 -19.13 0.33
CA ALA A 28 -22.72 -18.75 1.04
C ALA A 28 -21.41 -18.72 0.21
N GLU A 29 -21.45 -18.90 -1.11
CA GLU A 29 -20.25 -18.79 -1.97
C GLU A 29 -20.14 -17.40 -2.63
N GLU A 30 -21.27 -16.78 -2.95
CA GLU A 30 -21.32 -15.36 -3.33
C GLU A 30 -20.95 -14.45 -2.16
N GLU A 31 -20.96 -14.96 -0.92
CA GLU A 31 -20.74 -14.19 0.31
C GLU A 31 -19.35 -13.51 0.35
N TYR A 32 -18.32 -14.10 -0.26
CA TYR A 32 -16.99 -13.51 -0.34
C TYR A 32 -16.92 -12.36 -1.36
N GLN A 33 -17.46 -12.54 -2.57
CA GLN A 33 -17.61 -11.46 -3.56
C GLN A 33 -18.51 -10.35 -3.02
N ARG A 34 -19.51 -10.75 -2.22
CA ARG A 34 -20.41 -9.87 -1.49
C ARG A 34 -19.73 -9.03 -0.45
N LEU A 35 -18.86 -9.61 0.33
CA LEU A 35 -18.04 -8.87 1.28
C LEU A 35 -17.09 -7.92 0.55
N VAL A 36 -16.42 -8.38 -0.50
CA VAL A 36 -15.51 -7.57 -1.32
C VAL A 36 -16.23 -6.33 -1.86
N GLU A 37 -17.37 -6.51 -2.51
CA GLU A 37 -18.18 -5.42 -3.04
C GLU A 37 -18.66 -4.48 -1.92
N VAL A 38 -19.15 -5.02 -0.80
CA VAL A 38 -19.58 -4.19 0.34
C VAL A 38 -18.43 -3.35 0.90
N TYR A 39 -17.24 -3.91 1.06
CA TYR A 39 -16.09 -3.17 1.59
C TYR A 39 -15.63 -2.08 0.62
N ILE A 40 -15.57 -2.37 -0.68
CA ILE A 40 -15.26 -1.40 -1.74
C ILE A 40 -16.30 -0.27 -1.75
N TYR A 41 -17.60 -0.60 -1.78
CA TYR A 41 -18.66 0.41 -1.77
C TYR A 41 -18.72 1.20 -0.48
N ASN A 42 -18.38 0.62 0.68
CA ASN A 42 -18.28 1.37 1.94
C ASN A 42 -17.20 2.45 1.83
N ALA A 43 -16.00 2.09 1.39
CA ALA A 43 -14.90 3.04 1.25
C ALA A 43 -15.21 4.14 0.22
N ALA A 44 -15.81 3.77 -0.91
CA ALA A 44 -16.27 4.74 -1.91
C ALA A 44 -17.43 5.61 -1.41
N ALA A 45 -18.36 5.06 -0.64
CA ALA A 45 -19.47 5.81 -0.02
C ALA A 45 -18.98 6.83 1.03
N ASP A 46 -17.82 6.59 1.63
CA ASP A 46 -17.13 7.56 2.49
C ASP A 46 -16.36 8.63 1.68
N GLY A 47 -16.35 8.52 0.35
CA GLY A 47 -15.72 9.45 -0.58
C GLY A 47 -14.23 9.20 -0.80
N TYR A 48 -13.70 8.07 -0.34
CA TYR A 48 -12.28 7.76 -0.53
C TYR A 48 -12.03 7.19 -1.93
N PRO A 49 -11.02 7.71 -2.67
CA PRO A 49 -10.56 7.08 -3.88
C PRO A 49 -9.94 5.71 -3.56
N LEU A 50 -10.13 4.76 -4.47
CA LEU A 50 -9.62 3.40 -4.33
C LEU A 50 -8.48 3.15 -5.30
N ILE A 51 -7.56 2.28 -4.90
CA ILE A 51 -6.51 1.74 -5.77
C ILE A 51 -6.50 0.22 -5.71
N HIS A 52 -6.11 -0.40 -6.83
CA HIS A 52 -5.78 -1.82 -6.89
C HIS A 52 -4.26 -1.98 -6.92
N LEU A 53 -3.68 -2.54 -5.85
CA LEU A 53 -2.26 -2.42 -5.56
C LEU A 53 -1.36 -3.01 -6.65
N SER A 54 -1.69 -4.18 -7.22
CA SER A 54 -0.88 -4.74 -8.31
C SER A 54 -0.89 -3.86 -9.55
N ASP A 55 -2.04 -3.28 -9.92
CA ASP A 55 -2.10 -2.39 -11.08
C ASP A 55 -1.22 -1.16 -10.88
N VAL A 56 -1.31 -0.56 -9.68
CA VAL A 56 -0.49 0.60 -9.32
C VAL A 56 1.01 0.30 -9.40
N ILE A 57 1.45 -0.83 -8.85
CA ILE A 57 2.87 -1.23 -8.88
C ILE A 57 3.34 -1.47 -10.33
N ASN A 58 2.52 -2.14 -11.15
CA ASN A 58 2.87 -2.43 -12.54
C ASN A 58 2.87 -1.15 -13.41
N GLU A 59 1.96 -0.22 -13.17
CA GLU A 59 1.88 1.05 -13.88
C GLU A 59 2.99 2.02 -13.48
N GLY A 60 3.41 2.00 -12.21
CA GLY A 60 4.57 2.75 -11.73
C GLY A 60 5.89 2.31 -12.38
N GLY A 61 5.91 1.10 -12.95
CA GLY A 61 7.04 0.56 -13.68
C GLY A 61 8.19 0.10 -12.79
N PHE A 62 9.27 -0.30 -13.44
CA PHE A 62 10.43 -0.94 -12.82
C PHE A 62 11.71 -0.21 -13.23
N ASP A 63 12.76 -0.33 -12.43
CA ASP A 63 14.09 0.14 -12.77
C ASP A 63 14.84 -0.86 -13.68
N GLN A 64 16.11 -0.58 -13.96
CA GLN A 64 16.92 -1.40 -14.88
C GLN A 64 17.26 -2.78 -14.29
N GLU A 65 17.24 -2.92 -12.97
CA GLU A 65 17.45 -4.20 -12.27
C GLU A 65 16.15 -4.98 -12.07
N GLY A 66 15.00 -4.46 -12.52
CA GLY A 66 13.70 -5.11 -12.39
C GLY A 66 13.08 -4.95 -10.99
N ARG A 67 13.49 -3.92 -10.23
CA ARG A 67 12.89 -3.55 -8.94
C ARG A 67 11.75 -2.56 -9.19
N PRO A 68 10.65 -2.62 -8.43
CA PRO A 68 9.50 -1.74 -8.65
C PRO A 68 9.84 -0.30 -8.24
N ARG A 69 9.39 0.70 -9.00
CA ARG A 69 9.59 2.12 -8.64
C ARG A 69 8.71 2.59 -7.48
N LEU A 70 7.75 1.76 -7.08
CA LEU A 70 6.85 2.03 -5.97
C LEU A 70 7.05 0.97 -4.87
N ALA A 71 6.92 1.39 -3.61
CA ALA A 71 6.96 0.50 -2.47
C ALA A 71 5.74 0.65 -1.57
N ILE A 72 5.37 -0.45 -0.91
CA ILE A 72 4.30 -0.46 0.09
C ILE A 72 4.78 -1.09 1.39
N ALA A 73 4.39 -0.48 2.51
CA ALA A 73 4.68 -0.99 3.84
C ALA A 73 3.59 -0.62 4.86
N ARG A 74 3.60 -1.26 6.02
CA ARG A 74 2.80 -0.79 7.16
C ARG A 74 3.34 0.56 7.67
N ALA A 75 2.45 1.46 8.08
CA ALA A 75 2.82 2.82 8.44
C ALA A 75 3.59 2.95 9.78
N ASP A 76 3.67 1.88 10.58
CA ASP A 76 4.50 1.85 11.80
C ASP A 76 5.92 1.30 11.56
N ARG A 77 6.28 1.03 10.31
CA ARG A 77 7.60 0.53 9.92
C ARG A 77 8.57 1.69 9.68
N LYS A 78 9.86 1.41 9.82
CA LYS A 78 10.95 2.33 9.43
C LYS A 78 11.49 2.04 8.03
N GLU A 79 11.33 0.79 7.59
CA GLU A 79 11.87 0.27 6.35
C GLU A 79 11.00 -0.88 5.85
N VAL A 80 11.12 -1.16 4.56
CA VAL A 80 10.55 -2.34 3.91
C VAL A 80 11.61 -3.08 3.11
N GLU A 81 11.59 -4.40 3.21
CA GLU A 81 12.37 -5.29 2.34
C GLU A 81 11.49 -5.68 1.15
N CYS A 82 11.99 -5.50 -0.08
CA CYS A 82 11.39 -6.02 -1.30
C CYS A 82 12.30 -7.09 -1.93
N ARG A 83 11.69 -8.17 -2.40
CA ARG A 83 12.37 -9.27 -3.09
C ARG A 83 11.42 -10.02 -4.01
N PRO A 84 11.93 -10.72 -5.03
CA PRO A 84 11.13 -11.62 -5.85
C PRO A 84 10.51 -12.76 -5.01
N GLY A 85 9.28 -13.11 -5.36
CA GLY A 85 8.54 -14.26 -4.88
C GLY A 85 8.41 -15.35 -5.95
N PRO A 86 7.72 -16.46 -5.64
CA PRO A 86 7.38 -17.48 -6.64
C PRO A 86 6.39 -16.92 -7.66
N GLY A 87 6.46 -17.40 -8.90
CA GLY A 87 5.42 -17.16 -9.92
C GLY A 87 5.22 -15.67 -10.28
N HIS A 88 6.26 -15.02 -10.79
CA HIS A 88 6.23 -13.62 -11.27
C HIS A 88 5.62 -12.64 -10.25
N THR A 89 5.97 -12.83 -8.96
CA THR A 89 5.48 -11.97 -7.88
C THR A 89 6.60 -11.21 -7.18
N LEU A 90 6.25 -10.08 -6.55
CA LEU A 90 7.09 -9.36 -5.61
C LEU A 90 6.58 -9.54 -4.18
N LEU A 91 7.49 -9.58 -3.22
CA LEU A 91 7.19 -9.72 -1.80
C LEU A 91 7.72 -8.50 -1.04
N PHE A 92 6.81 -7.71 -0.45
CA PHE A 92 7.12 -6.63 0.49
C PHE A 92 6.93 -7.11 1.93
N ASP A 93 8.01 -7.14 2.71
CA ASP A 93 7.96 -7.60 4.10
C ASP A 93 7.43 -6.51 5.05
N CYS A 94 6.14 -6.55 5.36
CA CYS A 94 5.51 -5.62 6.31
C CYS A 94 5.47 -6.16 7.75
N ARG A 95 6.23 -7.23 8.08
CA ARG A 95 6.22 -7.82 9.42
C ARG A 95 7.02 -6.96 10.39
N LYS A 96 6.50 -6.77 11.61
CA LYS A 96 7.27 -6.10 12.68
C LYS A 96 8.44 -6.94 13.20
N SER A 97 8.24 -8.27 13.25
CA SER A 97 9.23 -9.26 13.69
C SER A 97 9.09 -10.52 12.86
N LYS A 98 10.22 -11.10 12.43
CA LYS A 98 10.26 -12.37 11.70
C LYS A 98 9.86 -13.57 12.56
N ARG A 99 9.80 -13.42 13.90
CA ARG A 99 9.47 -14.50 14.85
C ARG A 99 7.97 -14.74 15.05
N PHE A 100 7.11 -13.73 14.84
CA PHE A 100 5.69 -13.79 15.16
C PHE A 100 4.87 -12.98 14.15
N ASN A 101 4.59 -13.57 12.98
CA ASN A 101 3.45 -13.26 12.09
C ASN A 101 3.75 -13.79 10.68
N SER A 102 3.10 -14.87 10.27
CA SER A 102 3.20 -15.41 8.91
C SER A 102 2.38 -14.62 7.86
N GLY A 103 1.59 -13.62 8.25
CA GLY A 103 0.54 -13.04 7.38
C GLY A 103 0.73 -11.62 6.82
N LEU A 104 1.84 -10.92 7.11
CA LEU A 104 2.01 -9.51 6.72
C LEU A 104 3.03 -9.29 5.59
N VAL A 105 3.32 -10.31 4.79
CA VAL A 105 4.05 -10.11 3.54
C VAL A 105 3.03 -9.75 2.47
N ARG A 106 3.20 -8.61 1.80
CA ARG A 106 2.37 -8.26 0.64
C ARG A 106 2.98 -8.90 -0.60
N ARG A 107 2.21 -9.81 -1.20
CA ARG A 107 2.54 -10.43 -2.48
C ARG A 107 1.85 -9.62 -3.55
N ILE A 108 2.61 -9.17 -4.54
CA ILE A 108 2.13 -8.39 -5.67
C ILE A 108 2.34 -9.21 -6.93
N GLU A 109 1.32 -9.33 -7.75
CA GLU A 109 1.44 -9.95 -9.07
C GLU A 109 2.06 -8.94 -10.03
N VAL A 110 3.11 -9.37 -10.74
CA VAL A 110 3.77 -8.54 -11.73
C VAL A 110 3.46 -9.08 -13.11
N ARG A 111 3.16 -8.17 -14.04
CA ARG A 111 2.79 -8.55 -15.39
C ARG A 111 3.96 -9.26 -16.09
N PRO A 112 3.70 -10.30 -16.90
CA PRO A 112 4.75 -11.14 -17.48
C PRO A 112 5.78 -10.42 -18.36
N GLU A 113 5.43 -9.25 -18.91
CA GLU A 113 6.32 -8.43 -19.73
C GLU A 113 7.50 -7.83 -18.96
N PHE A 114 7.41 -7.71 -17.63
CA PHE A 114 8.50 -7.17 -16.82
C PHE A 114 9.49 -8.26 -16.42
N HIS A 115 10.78 -8.01 -16.64
CA HIS A 115 11.82 -8.92 -16.17
C HIS A 115 12.08 -8.71 -14.67
N ILE A 116 11.86 -9.76 -13.86
CA ILE A 116 12.21 -9.75 -12.44
C ILE A 116 13.50 -10.54 -12.24
N GLY A 117 14.60 -9.82 -12.09
CA GLY A 117 15.88 -10.40 -11.66
C GLY A 117 15.84 -10.84 -10.20
N TRP A 118 16.84 -11.62 -9.78
CA TRP A 118 17.01 -11.90 -8.35
C TRP A 118 17.57 -10.67 -7.64
N PHE A 119 16.87 -10.18 -6.62
CA PHE A 119 17.34 -9.08 -5.78
C PHE A 119 16.81 -9.19 -4.35
N ARG A 120 17.42 -8.41 -3.47
CA ARG A 120 16.92 -8.16 -2.12
C ARG A 120 17.30 -6.75 -1.72
N SER A 121 16.31 -5.86 -1.67
CA SER A 121 16.56 -4.43 -1.52
C SER A 121 15.63 -3.81 -0.47
N TYR A 122 16.03 -2.66 0.02
CA TYR A 122 15.38 -1.94 1.10
C TYR A 122 15.02 -0.52 0.69
N ALA A 123 13.87 -0.05 1.16
CA ALA A 123 13.44 1.34 1.04
C ALA A 123 12.96 1.87 2.40
N MET A 124 13.24 3.15 2.66
CA MET A 124 12.82 3.81 3.89
C MET A 124 11.31 4.06 3.84
N VAL A 125 10.63 3.79 4.95
CA VAL A 125 9.19 4.05 5.06
C VAL A 125 8.99 5.51 5.46
N PRO A 126 8.21 6.30 4.69
CA PRO A 126 7.89 7.68 5.03
C PRO A 126 7.29 7.78 6.44
N MET A 127 7.67 8.80 7.22
CA MET A 127 6.94 9.12 8.44
C MET A 127 5.55 9.64 8.05
N VAL A 128 4.52 9.30 8.84
CA VAL A 128 3.18 9.89 8.71
C VAL A 128 3.11 11.15 9.59
N PRO A 129 2.97 12.35 8.99
CA PRO A 129 2.79 13.61 9.73
C PRO A 129 1.57 13.58 10.66
N ALA A 130 1.61 14.42 11.69
CA ALA A 130 0.58 14.41 12.74
C ALA A 130 -0.79 14.90 12.25
N ASP A 131 -0.82 15.79 11.27
CA ASP A 131 -2.00 16.41 10.64
C ASP A 131 -2.73 15.46 9.68
N VAL A 132 -2.02 14.56 8.99
CA VAL A 132 -2.62 13.52 8.14
C VAL A 132 -2.91 12.22 8.88
N ARG A 133 -2.48 12.11 10.14
CA ARG A 133 -2.66 10.90 10.93
C ARG A 133 -4.13 10.69 11.29
N PRO A 134 -4.68 9.47 11.11
CA PRO A 134 -6.07 9.20 11.46
C PRO A 134 -6.33 9.39 12.96
N THR A 135 -7.46 10.01 13.29
CA THR A 135 -7.85 10.32 14.67
C THR A 135 -8.17 9.09 15.52
N LYS A 136 -8.50 7.97 14.88
CA LYS A 136 -8.82 6.69 15.53
C LYS A 136 -7.97 5.57 14.94
N GLY A 137 -7.40 4.72 15.80
CA GLY A 137 -6.60 3.55 15.41
C GLY A 137 -5.09 3.74 15.69
N GLN A 138 -4.27 2.78 15.28
CA GLN A 138 -2.82 2.79 15.46
C GLN A 138 -2.10 2.67 14.12
N LEU A 139 -0.91 3.26 13.94
CA LEU A 139 -0.19 3.29 12.65
C LEU A 139 -0.06 1.91 11.96
N ARG A 140 -0.03 0.84 12.76
CA ARG A 140 -0.04 -0.55 12.27
C ARG A 140 -1.25 -0.96 11.44
N ASP A 141 -2.37 -0.24 11.57
CA ASP A 141 -3.63 -0.51 10.90
C ASP A 141 -3.69 0.10 9.48
N TRP A 142 -2.66 0.88 9.12
CA TRP A 142 -2.54 1.53 7.81
C TRP A 142 -1.26 1.12 7.08
N PHE A 143 -1.26 1.43 5.80
CA PHE A 143 -0.14 1.21 4.89
C PHE A 143 0.29 2.54 4.28
N ILE A 144 1.54 2.60 3.84
CA ILE A 144 2.06 3.72 3.07
C ILE A 144 2.48 3.16 1.72
N LEU A 145 2.08 3.83 0.65
CA LEU A 145 2.57 3.62 -0.71
C LEU A 145 3.34 4.86 -1.12
N TRP A 146 4.54 4.72 -1.67
CA TRP A 146 5.38 5.86 -2.04
C TRP A 146 6.31 5.52 -3.19
N GLU A 147 6.86 6.55 -3.83
CA GLU A 147 7.86 6.43 -4.89
C GLU A 147 9.25 6.18 -4.31
N VAL A 148 9.94 5.18 -4.86
CA VAL A 148 11.29 4.79 -4.46
C VAL A 148 12.28 5.39 -5.42
N ASP A 149 12.92 6.48 -5.00
CA ASP A 149 14.00 7.12 -5.75
C ASP A 149 15.19 6.16 -5.94
N GLU A 150 15.54 5.42 -4.89
CA GLU A 150 16.65 4.48 -4.89
C GLU A 150 16.37 3.28 -3.97
N TRP A 151 16.69 2.09 -4.46
CA TRP A 151 16.67 0.85 -3.68
C TRP A 151 18.05 0.55 -3.12
N TYR A 152 18.13 0.33 -1.81
CA TYR A 152 19.40 0.12 -1.12
C TYR A 152 19.63 -1.36 -0.79
N GLU A 153 20.87 -1.82 -0.86
CA GLU A 153 21.23 -3.18 -0.39
C GLU A 153 21.14 -3.30 1.13
N TRP A 154 21.39 -2.19 1.84
CA TRP A 154 21.42 -2.13 3.29
C TRP A 154 20.53 -1.01 3.83
N PRO A 155 19.75 -1.27 4.89
CA PRO A 155 18.85 -0.26 5.46
C PRO A 155 19.52 1.04 5.94
N ARG A 156 20.83 1.02 6.23
CA ARG A 156 21.55 2.17 6.80
C ARG A 156 21.83 3.29 5.80
N GLU A 157 21.68 3.02 4.51
CA GLU A 157 22.04 3.95 3.44
C GLU A 157 20.81 4.71 2.90
N MET A 158 19.61 4.35 3.32
CA MET A 158 18.38 4.80 2.67
C MET A 158 18.15 6.31 2.79
N ALA A 159 17.76 6.93 1.68
CA ALA A 159 17.29 8.31 1.60
C ALA A 159 15.80 8.43 2.00
N PRO A 160 15.38 9.61 2.51
CA PRO A 160 13.98 9.86 2.79
C PRO A 160 13.18 9.96 1.48
N PRO A 161 11.99 9.35 1.42
CA PRO A 161 11.18 9.23 0.20
C PRO A 161 10.40 10.51 -0.16
N THR A 162 9.75 10.48 -1.33
CA THR A 162 8.86 11.53 -1.87
C THR A 162 7.42 10.99 -2.06
N ASP A 163 6.45 11.92 -2.09
CA ASP A 163 5.04 11.70 -2.44
C ASP A 163 4.29 10.50 -1.82
N PRO A 164 4.29 10.32 -0.50
CA PRO A 164 3.59 9.21 0.15
C PRO A 164 2.05 9.33 0.18
N PHE A 165 1.39 8.18 -0.04
CA PHE A 165 -0.04 7.97 0.21
C PHE A 165 -0.26 7.15 1.47
N LEU A 166 -1.19 7.59 2.32
CA LEU A 166 -1.69 6.82 3.46
C LEU A 166 -2.86 5.98 2.99
N LEU A 167 -2.73 4.68 3.16
CA LEU A 167 -3.67 3.69 2.67
C LEU A 167 -4.34 2.94 3.82
N LYS A 168 -5.63 2.66 3.64
CA LYS A 168 -6.35 1.68 4.45
C LYS A 168 -6.65 0.45 3.62
N HIS A 169 -6.25 -0.72 4.11
CA HIS A 169 -6.58 -1.98 3.47
C HIS A 169 -8.10 -2.18 3.50
N VAL A 170 -8.69 -2.45 2.35
CA VAL A 170 -10.14 -2.68 2.21
C VAL A 170 -10.38 -4.19 2.14
N VAL A 171 -9.91 -4.83 1.07
CA VAL A 171 -10.07 -6.26 0.82
C VAL A 171 -9.13 -6.68 -0.31
N GLY A 172 -8.58 -7.90 -0.27
CA GLY A 172 -7.67 -8.38 -1.32
C GLY A 172 -6.52 -7.40 -1.56
N GLU A 173 -6.39 -6.92 -2.80
CA GLU A 173 -5.41 -5.90 -3.20
C GLU A 173 -6.00 -4.49 -3.30
N PHE A 174 -7.26 -4.29 -2.90
CA PHE A 174 -7.89 -2.97 -2.87
C PHE A 174 -7.55 -2.21 -1.59
N TYR A 175 -7.16 -0.96 -1.77
CA TYR A 175 -6.88 0.00 -0.71
C TYR A 175 -7.63 1.29 -0.95
N ALA A 176 -8.06 1.93 0.14
CA ALA A 176 -8.59 3.28 0.12
C ALA A 176 -7.46 4.27 0.42
N VAL A 177 -7.34 5.30 -0.40
CA VAL A 177 -6.40 6.41 -0.21
C VAL A 177 -7.03 7.40 0.78
N LEU A 178 -6.42 7.55 1.94
CA LEU A 178 -6.92 8.42 3.01
C LEU A 178 -6.32 9.82 2.95
N ALA A 179 -5.04 9.92 2.57
CA ALA A 179 -4.29 11.16 2.50
C ALA A 179 -3.09 11.01 1.56
N GLU A 180 -2.67 12.15 1.02
CA GLU A 180 -1.42 12.36 0.29
C GLU A 180 -0.71 13.52 0.99
N TRP A 181 0.62 13.46 1.12
CA TRP A 181 1.41 14.56 1.64
C TRP A 181 2.79 14.59 1.01
N ASP A 182 3.41 15.76 1.05
CA ASP A 182 4.81 15.95 0.72
C ASP A 182 5.61 16.04 2.01
N LEU A 183 6.74 15.34 2.09
CA LEU A 183 7.68 15.52 3.19
C LEU A 183 8.44 16.83 3.01
N THR A 184 8.40 17.68 4.02
CA THR A 184 9.23 18.90 4.06
C THR A 184 10.71 18.53 4.20
N GLU A 185 11.60 19.44 3.78
CA GLU A 185 13.06 19.24 3.92
C GLU A 185 13.48 19.04 5.38
N LEU A 186 12.76 19.65 6.34
CA LEU A 186 12.98 19.43 7.77
C LEU A 186 12.63 18.00 8.18
N GLU A 187 11.48 17.48 7.74
CA GLU A 187 11.06 16.11 8.06
C GLU A 187 12.00 15.08 7.44
N LYS A 188 12.43 15.30 6.20
CA LYS A 188 13.46 14.49 5.53
C LYS A 188 14.77 14.47 6.33
N ALA A 189 15.22 15.63 6.83
CA ALA A 189 16.42 15.73 7.66
C ALA A 189 16.27 14.99 9.00
N VAL A 190 15.12 15.13 9.66
CA VAL A 190 14.82 14.42 10.92
C VAL A 190 14.81 12.91 10.72
N MET A 191 14.21 12.43 9.62
CA MET A 191 14.23 11.01 9.25
C MET A 191 15.66 10.49 9.03
N ALA A 192 16.50 11.26 8.34
CA ALA A 192 17.91 10.92 8.13
C ALA A 192 18.71 10.87 9.45
N GLU A 193 18.38 11.70 10.44
CA GLU A 193 19.03 11.66 11.76
C GLU A 193 18.64 10.41 12.57
N PHE A 194 17.34 10.06 12.60
CA PHE A 194 16.85 8.89 13.33
C PHE A 194 17.37 7.55 12.78
N ARG A 195 17.90 7.55 11.56
CA ARG A 195 18.59 6.41 10.94
C ARG A 195 19.93 6.09 11.61
N ASN A 196 20.63 7.11 12.13
CA ASN A 196 21.98 6.98 12.68
C ASN A 196 22.01 6.55 14.16
N ARG A 197 20.85 6.28 14.76
CA ARG A 197 20.69 5.84 16.16
C ARG A 197 20.19 4.40 16.22
#